data_AF-A0A7C6XQF8-F1
#
_entry.id   AF-A0A7C6XQF8-F1
#
_cell.length_a   1.000
_cell.length_b   1.000
_cell.length_c   1.000
_cell.angle_alpha   90.00
_cell.angle_beta   90.00
_cell.angle_gamma   90.00
#
_symmetry.space_group_name_H-M   'P 1'
#
loop_
_entity.id
_entity.type
_entity.pdbx_description
1 polymer ?
#
loop_
_entity_poly.entity_id
_entity_poly.type
_entity_poly.pdbx_seq_one_letter_code
_entity_poly.pdbx_strand_id
1 'polypeptide(L)'
;MTQQAQTIAEALKTDPVYVTNAAKGEINDTLLQKAETKIDNLDFDVFVIVTGDEGADRDLLEQIKVFNGGEGSFIMIDTSTDLAVDYTFEDQHDLQMQVMDQLAVGHDQWSYSTPSETKLNMLLDLYADPQEAPKFESGQEAPGSEVQTVEGPSSTATLFLGGAVLVLALVVALIWFARSRRERVKAARTRRRFELPARLLDRVDDLQRKTLREGLSEDTTELAAEITQLQTQNLSTADAEGAERALDAYQMARSIVDDAEAERIDLAGAMVLLRQAGREIAEVKLHRATKRGARKSGGSRASGSAKSAKNRGLPQSLCTVNPLHGEAQSNQLVSTERKGHLAGKSVRVPVCAGCLSDLQSGRELQWIFDGDRPYVEGRSVWAQTLFGAIGGDLVTALHRQGS
;
A
#
# COMPACT_ATOMS: atom_id res chain seq x y z
N MET A 1 17.88 -26.48 -2.66
CA MET A 1 17.90 -25.18 -1.94
C MET A 1 19.19 -24.98 -1.14
N THR A 2 19.57 -25.88 -0.23
CA THR A 2 20.74 -25.69 0.67
C THR A 2 22.08 -25.39 -0.03
N GLN A 3 22.40 -26.05 -1.15
CA GLN A 3 23.67 -25.81 -1.87
C GLN A 3 23.72 -24.43 -2.56
N GLN A 4 22.57 -23.94 -3.03
CA GLN A 4 22.46 -22.60 -3.62
C GLN A 4 22.64 -21.53 -2.53
N ALA A 5 21.98 -21.69 -1.38
CA ALA A 5 22.12 -20.79 -0.23
C ALA A 5 23.59 -20.66 0.21
N GLN A 6 24.32 -21.78 0.33
CA GLN A 6 25.74 -21.79 0.68
C GLN A 6 26.62 -21.07 -0.35
N THR A 7 26.33 -21.26 -1.64
CA THR A 7 27.09 -20.62 -2.72
C THR A 7 26.93 -19.10 -2.69
N ILE A 8 25.69 -18.63 -2.50
CA ILE A 8 25.38 -17.19 -2.38
C ILE A 8 26.02 -16.63 -1.11
N ALA A 9 25.83 -17.29 0.03
CA ALA A 9 26.40 -16.86 1.31
C ALA A 9 27.93 -16.74 1.28
N GLU A 10 28.63 -17.64 0.58
CA GLU A 10 30.08 -17.57 0.43
C GLU A 10 30.51 -16.39 -0.46
N ALA A 11 29.77 -16.09 -1.52
CA ALA A 11 30.03 -14.92 -2.36
C ALA A 11 29.82 -13.61 -1.59
N LEU A 12 28.78 -13.56 -0.75
CA LEU A 12 28.44 -12.40 0.08
C LEU A 12 29.50 -12.04 1.12
N LYS A 13 30.42 -12.96 1.46
CA LYS A 13 31.58 -12.66 2.33
C LYS A 13 32.61 -11.75 1.67
N THR A 14 32.60 -11.68 0.35
CA THR A 14 33.56 -10.88 -0.43
C THR A 14 32.93 -9.67 -1.11
N ASP A 15 31.65 -9.77 -1.48
CA ASP A 15 30.91 -8.72 -2.19
C ASP A 15 29.50 -8.64 -1.58
N PRO A 16 29.08 -7.49 -1.00
CA PRO A 16 27.78 -7.38 -0.37
C PRO A 16 26.60 -7.50 -1.35
N VAL A 17 26.85 -7.49 -2.67
CA VAL A 17 25.81 -7.62 -3.69
C VAL A 17 26.03 -8.87 -4.54
N TYR A 18 25.04 -9.76 -4.59
CA TYR A 18 25.08 -10.97 -5.41
C TYR A 18 23.95 -10.99 -6.44
N VAL A 19 24.31 -11.03 -7.73
CA VAL A 19 23.36 -11.17 -8.85
C VAL A 19 23.39 -12.61 -9.37
N THR A 20 22.27 -13.31 -9.23
CA THR A 20 22.10 -14.67 -9.77
C THR A 20 22.23 -14.69 -11.29
N ASN A 21 22.59 -15.83 -11.88
CA ASN A 21 22.67 -15.96 -13.34
C ASN A 21 21.32 -15.69 -14.03
N ALA A 22 20.20 -15.99 -13.37
CA ALA A 22 18.86 -15.76 -13.90
C ALA A 22 18.53 -14.28 -14.04
N ALA A 23 19.06 -13.41 -13.16
CA ALA A 23 18.79 -11.98 -13.18
C ALA A 23 19.76 -11.18 -14.09
N LYS A 24 20.79 -11.82 -14.66
CA LYS A 24 21.82 -11.13 -15.45
C LYS A 24 21.23 -10.55 -16.74
N GLY A 25 21.38 -9.24 -16.91
CA GLY A 25 20.93 -8.51 -18.10
C GLY A 25 19.49 -8.03 -18.06
N GLU A 26 18.77 -8.32 -16.98
CA GLU A 26 17.39 -7.87 -16.75
C GLU A 26 17.31 -6.72 -15.75
N ILE A 27 18.33 -6.58 -14.91
CA ILE A 27 18.44 -5.53 -13.90
C ILE A 27 18.90 -4.21 -14.50
N ASN A 28 18.43 -3.11 -13.93
CA ASN A 28 18.98 -1.79 -14.23
C ASN A 28 20.35 -1.57 -13.55
N ASP A 29 21.45 -1.72 -14.31
CA ASP A 29 22.82 -1.53 -13.84
C ASP A 29 23.06 -0.19 -13.10
N THR A 30 22.38 0.88 -13.50
CA THR A 30 22.53 2.19 -12.85
C THR A 30 21.91 2.21 -11.46
N LEU A 31 20.76 1.55 -11.27
CA LEU A 31 20.12 1.45 -9.96
C LEU A 31 20.86 0.50 -9.04
N LEU A 32 21.44 -0.57 -9.59
CA LEU A 32 22.26 -1.51 -8.82
C LEU A 32 23.57 -0.86 -8.34
N GLN A 33 24.28 -0.14 -9.22
CA GLN A 33 25.48 0.63 -8.83
C GLN A 33 25.16 1.70 -7.77
N LYS A 34 23.98 2.32 -7.86
CA LYS A 34 23.51 3.26 -6.84
C LYS A 34 23.27 2.57 -5.50
N ALA A 35 22.73 1.36 -5.51
CA ALA A 35 22.54 0.56 -4.30
C ALA A 35 23.89 0.16 -3.68
N GLU A 36 24.83 -0.36 -4.47
CA GLU A 36 26.21 -0.66 -4.04
C GLU A 36 26.87 0.55 -3.36
N THR A 37 26.81 1.72 -4.01
CA THR A 37 27.36 2.96 -3.44
C THR A 37 26.73 3.31 -2.09
N LYS A 38 25.44 3.05 -1.89
CA LYS A 38 24.80 3.34 -0.60
C LYS A 38 25.21 2.36 0.47
N ILE A 39 25.27 1.07 0.14
CA ILE A 39 25.68 0.02 1.06
C ILE A 39 27.06 0.32 1.62
N ASP A 40 28.01 0.75 0.77
CA ASP A 40 29.37 1.13 1.17
C ASP A 40 29.42 2.31 2.16
N ASN A 41 28.35 3.10 2.28
CA ASN A 41 28.26 4.27 3.16
C ASN A 41 27.36 4.03 4.40
N LEU A 42 26.84 2.82 4.61
CA LEU A 42 26.08 2.49 5.81
C LEU A 42 27.00 2.09 6.96
N ASP A 43 26.59 2.40 8.19
CA ASP A 43 27.34 2.07 9.41
C ASP A 43 27.14 0.62 9.90
N PHE A 44 26.48 -0.21 9.10
CA PHE A 44 26.19 -1.62 9.40
C PHE A 44 26.12 -2.46 8.12
N ASP A 45 26.30 -3.77 8.27
CA ASP A 45 26.35 -4.69 7.14
C ASP A 45 24.98 -4.89 6.48
N VAL A 46 24.93 -4.64 5.18
CA VAL A 46 23.76 -4.88 4.32
C VAL A 46 24.16 -5.75 3.14
N PHE A 47 23.43 -6.85 2.95
CA PHE A 47 23.65 -7.80 1.88
C PHE A 47 22.47 -7.81 0.93
N VAL A 48 22.72 -7.70 -0.37
CA VAL A 48 21.69 -7.67 -1.41
C VAL A 48 21.82 -8.88 -2.32
N ILE A 49 20.71 -9.59 -2.52
CA ILE A 49 20.61 -10.73 -3.42
C ILE A 49 19.59 -10.42 -4.50
N VAL A 50 20.02 -10.44 -5.77
CA VAL A 50 19.12 -10.24 -6.91
C VAL A 50 18.85 -11.56 -7.61
N THR A 51 17.59 -11.97 -7.51
CA THR A 51 17.02 -13.18 -8.11
C THR A 51 16.32 -12.84 -9.43
N GLY A 52 16.12 -13.83 -10.29
CA GLY A 52 15.32 -13.63 -11.52
C GLY A 52 13.82 -13.59 -11.22
N ASP A 53 12.99 -13.93 -12.20
CA ASP A 53 11.51 -13.87 -12.11
C ASP A 53 10.86 -14.87 -11.11
N GLU A 54 11.63 -15.59 -10.29
CA GLU A 54 11.11 -16.57 -9.32
C GLU A 54 10.58 -15.92 -8.03
N GLY A 55 10.74 -14.61 -7.86
CA GLY A 55 10.31 -13.86 -6.68
C GLY A 55 11.32 -13.92 -5.53
N ALA A 56 11.03 -13.19 -4.44
CA ALA A 56 11.91 -13.11 -3.28
C ALA A 56 11.59 -14.23 -2.26
N ASP A 57 12.25 -15.38 -2.42
CA ASP A 57 12.11 -16.56 -1.55
C ASP A 57 12.68 -16.31 -0.13
N ARG A 58 11.77 -16.21 0.85
CA ARG A 58 12.10 -15.98 2.27
C ARG A 58 12.83 -17.15 2.93
N ASP A 59 12.50 -18.39 2.57
CA ASP A 59 13.14 -19.57 3.14
C ASP A 59 14.59 -19.69 2.65
N LEU A 60 14.82 -19.31 1.39
CA LEU A 60 16.16 -19.20 0.83
C LEU A 60 16.95 -18.06 1.48
N LEU A 61 16.32 -16.89 1.68
CA LEU A 61 16.92 -15.73 2.33
C LEU A 61 17.38 -16.04 3.76
N GLU A 62 16.54 -16.70 4.56
CA GLU A 62 16.87 -17.13 5.92
C GLU A 62 18.06 -18.10 5.92
N GLN A 63 18.08 -19.08 5.00
CA GLN A 63 19.22 -20.00 4.86
C GLN A 63 20.52 -19.28 4.48
N ILE A 64 20.46 -18.30 3.56
CA ILE A 64 21.62 -17.49 3.18
C ILE A 64 22.16 -16.73 4.39
N LYS A 65 21.29 -16.05 5.14
CA LYS A 65 21.65 -15.35 6.38
C LYS A 65 22.39 -16.27 7.36
N VAL A 66 21.81 -17.45 7.64
CA VAL A 66 22.42 -18.43 8.55
C VAL A 66 23.81 -18.88 8.07
N PHE A 67 23.99 -19.13 6.77
CA PHE A 67 25.29 -19.54 6.23
C PHE A 67 26.32 -18.39 6.12
N ASN A 68 25.85 -17.15 6.04
CA ASN A 68 26.72 -15.97 5.93
C ASN A 68 27.23 -15.48 7.29
N GLY A 69 26.62 -15.92 8.40
CA GLY A 69 27.06 -15.59 9.77
C GLY A 69 25.95 -15.02 10.64
N GLY A 70 24.79 -14.72 10.07
CA GLY A 70 23.58 -14.32 10.80
C GLY A 70 23.45 -12.82 11.07
N GLU A 71 24.54 -12.06 11.12
CA GLU A 71 24.53 -10.64 11.50
C GLU A 71 24.37 -9.72 10.27
N GLY A 72 23.54 -8.68 10.38
CA GLY A 72 23.29 -7.69 9.32
C GLY A 72 21.86 -7.70 8.78
N SER A 73 21.61 -6.88 7.75
CA SER A 73 20.35 -6.84 7.00
C SER A 73 20.51 -7.52 5.64
N PHE A 74 19.73 -8.56 5.38
CA PHE A 74 19.73 -9.34 4.16
C PHE A 74 18.49 -9.00 3.35
N ILE A 75 18.69 -8.46 2.15
CA ILE A 75 17.63 -8.00 1.25
C ILE A 75 17.66 -8.86 -0.01
N MET A 76 16.54 -9.50 -0.32
CA MET A 76 16.33 -10.21 -1.58
C MET A 76 15.34 -9.45 -2.44
N ILE A 77 15.70 -9.21 -3.70
CA ILE A 77 14.81 -8.66 -4.71
C ILE A 77 14.74 -9.59 -5.92
N ASP A 78 13.62 -9.54 -6.63
CA ASP A 78 13.51 -10.10 -7.97
C ASP A 78 13.77 -9.02 -9.05
N THR A 79 13.60 -9.40 -10.31
CA THR A 79 13.68 -8.53 -11.50
C THR A 79 12.38 -7.76 -11.76
N SER A 80 11.36 -7.89 -10.91
CA SER A 80 10.02 -7.36 -11.12
C SER A 80 9.60 -6.37 -10.04
N THR A 81 8.94 -6.83 -8.98
CA THR A 81 8.40 -5.99 -7.91
C THR A 81 8.62 -6.57 -6.51
N ASP A 82 9.09 -7.80 -6.36
CA ASP A 82 9.17 -8.44 -5.06
C ASP A 82 10.42 -8.01 -4.27
N LEU A 83 10.25 -7.88 -2.95
CA LEU A 83 11.31 -7.52 -2.02
C LEU A 83 11.06 -8.20 -0.67
N ALA A 84 12.00 -9.04 -0.25
CA ALA A 84 12.03 -9.64 1.08
C ALA A 84 13.23 -9.11 1.87
N VAL A 85 13.05 -8.89 3.17
CA VAL A 85 14.11 -8.48 4.08
C VAL A 85 14.09 -9.39 5.29
N ASP A 86 15.27 -9.85 5.69
CA ASP A 86 15.52 -10.53 6.95
C ASP A 86 16.73 -9.87 7.61
N TYR A 87 16.68 -9.64 8.92
CA TYR A 87 17.72 -8.88 9.63
C TYR A 87 17.92 -9.44 11.03
N THR A 88 19.15 -9.37 11.53
CA THR A 88 19.47 -9.80 12.90
C THR A 88 20.69 -9.02 13.40
N PHE A 89 20.57 -8.43 14.59
CA PHE A 89 21.64 -7.70 15.26
C PHE A 89 21.64 -8.08 16.75
N GLU A 90 22.44 -9.07 17.14
CA GLU A 90 22.36 -9.71 18.47
C GLU A 90 22.57 -8.73 19.63
N ASP A 91 23.49 -7.77 19.47
CA ASP A 91 23.87 -6.82 20.52
C ASP A 91 23.48 -5.36 20.23
N GLN A 92 22.80 -5.09 19.11
CA GLN A 92 22.45 -3.72 18.68
C GLN A 92 20.94 -3.54 18.59
N HIS A 93 20.26 -3.62 19.74
CA HIS A 93 18.80 -3.54 19.79
C HIS A 93 18.24 -2.25 19.17
N ASP A 94 18.88 -1.11 19.40
CA ASP A 94 18.45 0.18 18.84
C ASP A 94 18.56 0.19 17.31
N LEU A 95 19.64 -0.38 16.76
CA LEU A 95 19.80 -0.53 15.31
C LEU A 95 18.76 -1.51 14.74
N GLN A 96 18.51 -2.63 15.42
CA GLN A 96 17.47 -3.57 15.00
C GLN A 96 16.09 -2.91 14.95
N MET A 97 15.76 -2.10 15.96
CA MET A 97 14.51 -1.33 16.00
C MET A 97 14.47 -0.28 14.89
N GLN A 98 15.58 0.42 14.63
CA GLN A 98 15.68 1.37 13.53
C GLN A 98 15.48 0.70 12.17
N VAL A 99 16.14 -0.42 11.90
CA VAL A 99 16.00 -1.19 10.66
C VAL A 99 14.56 -1.67 10.46
N MET A 100 13.92 -2.16 11.52
CA MET A 100 12.51 -2.52 11.52
C MET A 100 11.60 -1.32 11.20
N ASP A 101 11.80 -0.18 11.86
CA ASP A 101 11.02 1.04 11.65
C ASP A 101 11.19 1.57 10.23
N GLN A 102 12.42 1.60 9.71
CA GLN A 102 12.69 2.07 8.35
C GLN A 102 12.11 1.13 7.29
N LEU A 103 12.09 -0.19 7.55
CA LEU A 103 11.39 -1.12 6.67
C LEU A 103 9.89 -0.85 6.65
N ALA A 104 9.28 -0.56 7.81
CA ALA A 104 7.87 -0.18 7.89
C ALA A 104 7.59 1.14 7.16
N VAL A 105 8.42 2.17 7.35
CA VAL A 105 8.33 3.44 6.61
C VAL A 105 8.48 3.23 5.12
N GLY A 106 9.40 2.35 4.70
CA GLY A 106 9.57 1.98 3.30
C GLY A 106 8.31 1.35 2.71
N HIS A 107 7.72 0.37 3.41
CA HIS A 107 6.45 -0.24 3.02
C HIS A 107 5.30 0.78 2.89
N ASP A 108 5.30 1.85 3.68
CA ASP A 108 4.34 2.95 3.55
C ASP A 108 4.62 3.86 2.34
N GLN A 109 5.87 3.94 1.88
CA GLN A 109 6.29 4.80 0.77
C GLN A 109 6.15 4.14 -0.62
N TRP A 110 6.23 2.82 -0.71
CA TRP A 110 6.14 2.10 -2.00
C TRP A 110 4.87 1.26 -2.16
N SER A 111 4.38 1.20 -3.40
CA SER A 111 3.27 0.32 -3.78
C SER A 111 3.75 -1.10 -4.04
N TYR A 112 2.82 -2.08 -4.08
CA TYR A 112 3.14 -3.43 -4.54
C TYR A 112 3.78 -3.40 -5.95
N SER A 113 3.26 -2.58 -6.86
CA SER A 113 3.76 -2.42 -8.24
C SER A 113 5.06 -1.62 -8.39
N THR A 114 5.64 -1.10 -7.31
CA THR A 114 6.91 -0.36 -7.40
C THR A 114 8.02 -1.35 -7.79
N PRO A 115 8.87 -1.03 -8.80
CA PRO A 115 9.96 -1.92 -9.21
C PRO A 115 10.91 -2.25 -8.07
N SER A 116 11.39 -3.49 -8.01
CA SER A 116 12.18 -4.02 -6.88
C SER A 116 13.46 -3.22 -6.63
N GLU A 117 14.17 -2.79 -7.69
CA GLU A 117 15.38 -1.98 -7.54
C GLU A 117 15.08 -0.56 -7.05
N THR A 118 13.87 -0.07 -7.33
CA THR A 118 13.39 1.21 -6.79
C THR A 118 13.08 1.07 -5.30
N LYS A 119 12.40 -0.02 -4.88
CA LYS A 119 12.16 -0.33 -3.46
C LYS A 119 13.48 -0.49 -2.70
N LEU A 120 14.43 -1.24 -3.25
CA LEU A 120 15.78 -1.40 -2.69
C LEU A 120 16.45 -0.04 -2.48
N ASN A 121 16.47 0.81 -3.51
CA ASN A 121 17.11 2.11 -3.39
C ASN A 121 16.42 3.01 -2.35
N MET A 122 15.08 2.99 -2.28
CA MET A 122 14.33 3.73 -1.26
C MET A 122 14.66 3.23 0.14
N LEU A 123 14.71 1.91 0.35
CA LEU A 123 15.06 1.32 1.65
C LEU A 123 16.48 1.70 2.07
N LEU A 124 17.44 1.64 1.15
CA LEU A 124 18.82 2.07 1.43
C LEU A 124 18.93 3.58 1.71
N ASP A 125 18.08 4.42 1.10
CA ASP A 125 18.00 5.84 1.45
C ASP A 125 17.47 6.02 2.89
N LEU A 126 16.49 5.22 3.31
CA LEU A 126 15.96 5.24 4.68
C LEU A 126 16.96 4.70 5.71
N TYR A 127 17.78 3.71 5.35
CA TYR A 127 18.85 3.24 6.23
C TYR A 127 19.95 4.30 6.40
N ALA A 128 20.26 5.06 5.35
CA ALA A 128 21.27 6.12 5.40
C ALA A 128 20.77 7.40 6.10
N ASP A 129 19.49 7.74 5.95
CA ASP A 129 18.83 8.88 6.60
C ASP A 129 17.51 8.45 7.28
N PRO A 130 17.60 7.83 8.47
CA PRO A 130 16.45 7.27 9.18
C PRO A 130 15.39 8.33 9.49
N GLN A 131 14.15 8.06 9.08
CA GLN A 131 13.01 8.93 9.33
C GLN A 131 12.30 8.52 10.63
N GLU A 132 11.73 9.51 11.33
CA GLU A 132 10.84 9.20 12.47
C GLU A 132 9.60 8.46 11.95
N ALA A 133 9.37 7.24 12.45
CA ALA A 133 8.12 6.54 12.21
C ALA A 133 6.94 7.38 12.72
N PRO A 134 5.79 7.41 12.00
CA PRO A 134 4.62 8.11 12.49
C PRO A 134 4.20 7.51 13.84
N LYS A 135 4.37 8.28 14.92
CA LYS A 135 3.92 7.89 16.24
C LYS A 135 2.41 7.69 16.19
N PHE A 136 1.94 6.47 16.45
CA PHE A 136 0.53 6.22 16.75
C PHE A 136 0.20 6.90 18.09
N GLU A 137 -0.16 8.18 18.04
CA GLU A 137 -0.73 8.86 19.19
C GLU A 137 -2.11 8.28 19.47
N SER A 138 -2.16 7.42 20.49
CA SER A 138 -3.40 7.00 21.12
C SER A 138 -4.06 8.22 21.76
N GLY A 139 -5.01 8.82 21.03
CA GLY A 139 -6.08 9.69 21.51
C GLY A 139 -5.73 10.71 22.59
N GLN A 140 -5.62 11.99 22.20
CA GLN A 140 -6.05 13.06 23.08
C GLN A 140 -6.60 14.27 22.32
N GLU A 141 -7.58 14.88 22.97
CA GLU A 141 -8.48 15.93 22.53
C GLU A 141 -7.80 17.11 21.83
N ALA A 142 -8.45 17.60 20.78
CA ALA A 142 -8.20 18.93 20.24
C ALA A 142 -8.49 20.01 21.29
N PRO A 143 -7.62 21.03 21.40
CA PRO A 143 -8.06 22.34 21.85
C PRO A 143 -7.68 23.44 20.86
N GLY A 144 -8.67 24.27 20.56
CA GLY A 144 -8.51 25.72 20.69
C GLY A 144 -7.76 26.43 19.57
N SER A 145 -8.52 26.90 18.60
CA SER A 145 -8.21 28.13 17.87
C SER A 145 -7.92 29.28 18.85
N GLU A 146 -6.67 29.72 18.94
CA GLU A 146 -6.32 31.05 19.45
C GLU A 146 -5.65 31.85 18.33
N VAL A 147 -6.40 32.85 17.86
CA VAL A 147 -5.92 33.91 16.96
C VAL A 147 -5.08 34.85 17.81
N GLN A 148 -3.76 34.90 17.58
CA GLN A 148 -2.94 36.00 18.09
C GLN A 148 -2.90 37.15 17.06
N THR A 149 -3.61 38.22 17.42
CA THR A 149 -3.45 39.56 16.88
C THR A 149 -2.19 40.20 17.47
N VAL A 150 -1.32 40.79 16.64
CA VAL A 150 -0.36 41.81 17.09
C VAL A 150 -0.31 42.95 16.07
N GLU A 151 -0.90 44.09 16.43
CA GLU A 151 -0.65 45.40 15.82
C GLU A 151 0.36 46.19 16.69
N GLY A 152 1.57 46.42 16.12
CA GLY A 152 2.58 47.50 16.26
C GLY A 152 2.85 48.27 17.59
N PRO A 153 3.68 49.35 17.56
CA PRO A 153 4.81 49.66 16.66
C PRO A 153 6.05 50.26 17.40
N SER A 154 7.06 50.63 16.59
CA SER A 154 8.12 51.64 16.80
C SER A 154 9.55 51.16 17.09
N SER A 155 10.45 51.40 16.13
CA SER A 155 11.61 52.28 16.33
C SER A 155 12.38 52.44 15.01
N THR A 156 12.57 53.69 14.63
CA THR A 156 13.26 54.19 13.45
C THR A 156 14.78 54.10 13.58
N ALA A 157 15.46 53.59 12.55
CA ALA A 157 16.81 54.05 12.19
C ALA A 157 17.00 53.97 10.67
N THR A 158 17.39 55.10 10.12
CA THR A 158 17.47 55.49 8.71
C THR A 158 18.61 54.85 7.93
N LEU A 159 18.30 54.53 6.66
CA LEU A 159 19.09 54.70 5.42
C LEU A 159 20.59 54.36 5.48
N PHE A 160 21.01 53.33 4.73
CA PHE A 160 21.97 53.36 3.60
C PHE A 160 22.09 51.92 3.02
N LEU A 161 22.31 51.78 1.71
CA LEU A 161 22.46 50.53 0.89
C LEU A 161 21.22 49.96 0.15
N GLY A 162 20.50 50.81 -0.59
CA GLY A 162 19.42 50.39 -1.50
C GLY A 162 19.85 49.83 -2.88
N GLY A 163 21.14 49.56 -3.12
CA GLY A 163 21.64 49.13 -4.43
C GLY A 163 21.88 47.62 -4.56
N ALA A 164 22.46 46.99 -3.54
CA ALA A 164 22.94 45.61 -3.64
C ALA A 164 21.81 44.57 -3.54
N VAL A 165 20.78 44.82 -2.72
CA VAL A 165 19.69 43.86 -2.48
C VAL A 165 18.78 43.72 -3.70
N LEU A 166 18.52 44.80 -4.43
CA LEU A 166 17.69 44.77 -5.63
C LEU A 166 18.38 44.04 -6.80
N VAL A 167 19.69 44.24 -6.96
CA VAL A 167 20.48 43.51 -7.96
C VAL A 167 20.57 42.04 -7.60
N LEU A 168 20.77 41.70 -6.32
CA LEU A 168 20.87 40.31 -5.89
C LEU A 168 19.50 39.59 -5.99
N ALA A 169 18.40 40.26 -5.68
CA ALA A 169 17.04 39.74 -5.89
C ALA A 169 16.72 39.54 -7.38
N LEU A 170 17.12 40.46 -8.25
CA LEU A 170 16.94 40.31 -9.70
C LEU A 170 17.80 39.19 -10.29
N VAL A 171 19.04 39.02 -9.81
CA VAL A 171 19.93 37.92 -10.23
C VAL A 171 19.40 36.57 -9.75
N VAL A 172 18.92 36.47 -8.50
CA VAL A 172 18.28 35.25 -7.98
C VAL A 172 17.00 34.94 -8.76
N ALA A 173 16.17 35.94 -9.05
CA ALA A 173 14.95 35.76 -9.86
C ALA A 173 15.27 35.33 -11.30
N LEU A 174 16.31 35.90 -11.94
CA LEU A 174 16.77 35.51 -13.27
C LEU A 174 17.35 34.09 -13.30
N ILE A 175 18.16 33.72 -12.30
CA ILE A 175 18.73 32.38 -12.18
C ILE A 175 17.62 31.35 -11.89
N TRP A 176 16.66 31.68 -11.03
CA TRP A 176 15.51 30.83 -10.72
C TRP A 176 14.59 30.65 -11.93
N PHE A 177 14.32 31.72 -12.68
CA PHE A 177 13.50 31.66 -13.90
C PHE A 177 14.23 30.92 -15.04
N ALA A 178 15.55 31.05 -15.15
CA ALA A 178 16.36 30.30 -16.11
C ALA A 178 16.48 28.81 -15.73
N ARG A 179 16.59 28.48 -14.44
CA ARG A 179 16.57 27.10 -13.93
C ARG A 179 15.20 26.45 -14.15
N SER A 180 14.10 27.13 -13.81
CA SER A 180 12.75 26.57 -13.95
C SER A 180 12.38 26.32 -15.42
N ARG A 181 12.84 27.17 -16.35
CA ARG A 181 12.70 26.91 -17.80
C ARG A 181 13.56 25.74 -18.27
N ARG A 182 14.80 25.59 -17.79
CA ARG A 182 15.66 24.45 -18.15
C ARG A 182 15.14 23.13 -17.61
N GLU A 183 14.53 23.12 -16.42
CA GLU A 183 13.91 21.92 -15.84
C GLU A 183 12.62 21.53 -16.57
N ARG A 184 11.78 22.50 -16.96
CA ARG A 184 10.58 22.22 -17.79
C ARG A 184 10.92 21.66 -19.17
N VAL A 185 12.00 22.15 -19.81
CA VAL A 185 12.47 21.62 -21.10
C VAL A 185 13.14 20.24 -20.96
N LYS A 186 13.83 19.97 -19.85
CA LYS A 186 14.37 18.63 -19.53
C LYS A 186 13.25 17.63 -19.26
N ALA A 187 12.24 17.98 -18.47
CA ALA A 187 11.06 17.17 -18.19
C ALA A 187 10.24 16.86 -19.46
N ALA A 188 10.14 17.82 -20.39
CA ALA A 188 9.50 17.59 -21.68
C ALA A 188 10.33 16.71 -22.64
N ARG A 189 11.66 16.70 -22.51
CA ARG A 189 12.56 15.83 -23.29
C ARG A 189 12.65 14.41 -22.76
N THR A 190 12.56 14.20 -21.45
CA THR A 190 12.49 12.85 -20.85
C THR A 190 11.17 12.16 -21.20
N ARG A 191 10.04 12.88 -21.24
CA ARG A 191 8.74 12.31 -21.65
C ARG A 191 8.67 11.78 -23.08
N ARG A 192 9.56 12.22 -24.00
CA ARG A 192 9.61 11.72 -25.38
C ARG A 192 10.64 10.62 -25.63
N ARG A 193 11.42 10.21 -24.61
CA ARG A 193 12.47 9.18 -24.74
C ARG A 193 12.14 7.85 -24.08
N PHE A 194 10.99 7.76 -23.41
CA PHE A 194 10.49 6.54 -22.77
C PHE A 194 9.02 6.33 -23.17
N GLU A 195 8.75 6.17 -24.46
CA GLU A 195 7.50 5.54 -24.88
C GLU A 195 7.74 4.03 -24.84
N LEU A 196 7.28 3.38 -23.76
CA LEU A 196 7.26 1.92 -23.71
C LEU A 196 6.43 1.42 -24.90
N PRO A 197 6.91 0.43 -25.68
CA PRO A 197 6.10 -0.19 -26.72
C PRO A 197 4.75 -0.63 -26.14
N ALA A 198 3.63 -0.22 -26.76
CA ALA A 198 2.28 -0.56 -26.28
C ALA A 198 2.11 -2.07 -26.02
N ARG A 199 2.76 -2.91 -26.85
CA ARG A 199 2.77 -4.37 -26.71
C ARG A 199 3.43 -4.90 -25.43
N LEU A 200 4.30 -4.12 -24.77
CA LEU A 200 4.87 -4.49 -23.46
C LEU A 200 3.94 -4.08 -22.33
N LEU A 201 3.24 -2.96 -22.44
CA LEU A 201 2.24 -2.52 -21.47
C LEU A 201 1.04 -3.48 -21.44
N ASP A 202 0.56 -3.92 -22.62
CA ASP A 202 -0.53 -4.89 -22.73
C ASP A 202 -0.17 -6.23 -22.06
N ARG A 203 1.07 -6.70 -22.19
CA ARG A 203 1.54 -7.95 -21.55
C ARG A 203 1.66 -7.82 -20.04
N VAL A 204 2.13 -6.69 -19.53
CA VAL A 204 2.23 -6.46 -18.08
C VAL A 204 0.83 -6.41 -17.48
N ASP A 205 -0.13 -5.76 -18.15
CA ASP A 205 -1.51 -5.73 -17.68
C ASP A 205 -2.15 -7.13 -17.70
N ASP A 206 -1.95 -7.91 -18.77
CA ASP A 206 -2.40 -9.31 -18.84
C ASP A 206 -1.81 -10.17 -17.72
N LEU A 207 -0.51 -10.04 -17.44
CA LEU A 207 0.15 -10.77 -16.36
C LEU A 207 -0.38 -10.33 -14.99
N GLN A 208 -0.51 -9.01 -14.75
CA GLN A 208 -1.08 -8.49 -13.51
C GLN A 208 -2.51 -8.98 -13.28
N ARG A 209 -3.35 -9.00 -14.33
CA ARG A 209 -4.71 -9.55 -14.27
C ARG A 209 -4.71 -11.05 -13.99
N LYS A 210 -3.76 -11.80 -14.57
CA LYS A 210 -3.62 -13.24 -14.34
C LYS A 210 -3.23 -13.54 -12.89
N THR A 211 -2.18 -12.90 -12.38
CA THR A 211 -1.74 -13.07 -10.99
C THR A 211 -2.83 -12.66 -9.99
N LEU A 212 -3.53 -11.54 -10.25
CA LEU A 212 -4.63 -11.10 -9.41
C LEU A 212 -5.80 -12.11 -9.41
N ARG A 213 -6.12 -12.68 -10.57
CA ARG A 213 -7.15 -13.72 -10.70
C ARG A 213 -6.77 -15.01 -9.98
N GLU A 214 -5.49 -15.42 -10.04
CA GLU A 214 -4.99 -16.60 -9.33
C GLU A 214 -5.11 -16.41 -7.81
N GLY A 215 -4.69 -15.27 -7.26
CA GLY A 215 -4.86 -14.97 -5.83
C GLY A 215 -6.33 -14.91 -5.40
N LEU A 216 -7.19 -14.27 -6.21
CA LEU A 216 -8.63 -14.25 -5.97
C LEU A 216 -9.28 -15.64 -6.01
N SER A 217 -8.77 -16.54 -6.86
CA SER A 217 -9.27 -17.92 -6.92
C SER A 217 -8.95 -18.70 -5.65
N GLU A 218 -7.78 -18.44 -5.05
CA GLU A 218 -7.42 -18.98 -3.73
C GLU A 218 -8.36 -18.43 -2.64
N ASP A 219 -8.54 -17.11 -2.57
CA ASP A 219 -9.44 -16.45 -1.61
C ASP A 219 -10.89 -16.98 -1.72
N THR A 220 -11.39 -17.21 -2.93
CA THR A 220 -12.73 -17.79 -3.13
C THR A 220 -12.84 -19.21 -2.59
N THR A 221 -11.74 -19.99 -2.66
CA THR A 221 -11.71 -21.37 -2.17
C THR A 221 -11.68 -21.41 -0.65
N GLU A 222 -10.87 -20.57 -0.02
CA GLU A 222 -10.84 -20.40 1.44
C GLU A 222 -12.22 -19.99 1.97
N LEU A 223 -12.83 -18.98 1.34
CA LEU A 223 -14.12 -18.47 1.75
C LEU A 223 -15.24 -19.50 1.57
N ALA A 224 -15.21 -20.29 0.49
CA ALA A 224 -16.15 -21.40 0.29
C ALA A 224 -16.06 -22.46 1.39
N ALA A 225 -14.85 -22.75 1.87
CA ALA A 225 -14.65 -23.65 3.01
C ALA A 225 -15.26 -23.06 4.29
N GLU A 226 -15.11 -21.75 4.54
CA GLU A 226 -15.73 -21.08 5.67
C GLU A 226 -17.27 -21.10 5.63
N ILE A 227 -17.84 -20.83 4.46
CA ILE A 227 -19.29 -20.87 4.20
C ILE A 227 -19.84 -22.27 4.47
N THR A 228 -19.13 -23.31 4.00
CA THR A 228 -19.54 -24.70 4.21
C THR A 228 -19.61 -25.06 5.70
N GLN A 229 -18.70 -24.50 6.51
CA GLN A 229 -18.68 -24.72 7.96
C GLN A 229 -19.82 -24.01 8.71
N LEU A 230 -20.49 -23.02 8.11
CA LEU A 230 -21.47 -22.19 8.82
C LEU A 230 -22.76 -22.92 9.26
N GLN A 231 -23.02 -24.17 8.86
CA GLN A 231 -24.17 -24.98 9.29
C GLN A 231 -25.47 -24.15 9.40
N THR A 232 -26.00 -23.71 8.27
CA THR A 232 -27.06 -22.68 8.13
C THR A 232 -28.41 -23.01 8.77
N GLN A 233 -28.64 -24.28 9.13
CA GLN A 233 -29.96 -24.78 9.58
C GLN A 233 -30.42 -24.27 10.96
N ASN A 234 -29.55 -23.63 11.74
CA ASN A 234 -29.86 -23.13 13.09
C ASN A 234 -29.51 -21.64 13.29
N LEU A 235 -29.52 -20.86 12.21
CA LEU A 235 -29.23 -19.43 12.27
C LEU A 235 -30.44 -18.64 12.81
N SER A 236 -30.16 -17.57 13.56
CA SER A 236 -31.20 -16.58 13.87
C SER A 236 -31.56 -15.82 12.58
N THR A 237 -32.71 -15.15 12.51
CA THR A 237 -33.11 -14.38 11.31
C THR A 237 -32.02 -13.39 10.88
N ALA A 238 -31.43 -12.66 11.82
CA ALA A 238 -30.34 -11.72 11.51
C ALA A 238 -29.05 -12.40 11.03
N ASP A 239 -28.72 -13.57 11.59
CA ASP A 239 -27.53 -14.32 11.14
C ASP A 239 -27.76 -15.01 9.79
N ALA A 240 -29.01 -15.39 9.49
CA ALA A 240 -29.42 -15.92 8.19
C ALA A 240 -29.33 -14.85 7.10
N GLU A 241 -29.84 -13.64 7.35
CA GLU A 241 -29.69 -12.49 6.44
C GLU A 241 -28.23 -12.13 6.19
N GLY A 242 -27.36 -12.17 7.21
CA GLY A 242 -25.93 -11.95 7.04
C GLY A 242 -25.26 -13.05 6.21
N ALA A 243 -25.62 -14.31 6.43
CA ALA A 243 -25.14 -15.43 5.63
C ALA A 243 -25.61 -15.37 4.17
N GLU A 244 -26.85 -14.93 3.92
CA GLU A 244 -27.39 -14.70 2.57
C GLU A 244 -26.60 -13.59 1.85
N ARG A 245 -26.40 -12.42 2.49
CA ARG A 245 -25.57 -11.36 1.91
C ARG A 245 -24.13 -11.83 1.60
N ALA A 246 -23.56 -12.65 2.48
CA ALA A 246 -22.22 -13.20 2.25
C ALA A 246 -22.19 -14.14 1.04
N LEU A 247 -23.20 -14.99 0.88
CA LEU A 247 -23.34 -15.90 -0.26
C LEU A 247 -23.52 -15.13 -1.56
N ASP A 248 -24.35 -14.09 -1.57
CA ASP A 248 -24.60 -13.28 -2.77
C ASP A 248 -23.33 -12.54 -3.21
N ALA A 249 -22.61 -11.92 -2.25
CA ALA A 249 -21.33 -11.26 -2.53
C ALA A 249 -20.26 -12.25 -3.00
N TYR A 250 -20.18 -13.45 -2.40
CA TYR A 250 -19.28 -14.51 -2.83
C TYR A 250 -19.59 -14.99 -4.26
N GLN A 251 -20.86 -15.26 -4.58
CA GLN A 251 -21.26 -15.71 -5.91
C GLN A 251 -20.96 -14.66 -6.98
N MET A 252 -21.23 -13.38 -6.67
CA MET A 252 -20.90 -12.27 -7.56
C MET A 252 -19.39 -12.15 -7.79
N ALA A 253 -18.59 -12.21 -6.71
CA ALA A 253 -17.15 -12.16 -6.82
C ALA A 253 -16.60 -13.30 -7.67
N ARG A 254 -17.08 -14.52 -7.44
CA ARG A 254 -16.70 -15.71 -8.23
C ARG A 254 -17.05 -15.55 -9.69
N SER A 255 -18.24 -15.04 -10.01
CA SER A 255 -18.64 -14.78 -11.39
C SER A 255 -17.71 -13.81 -12.10
N ILE A 256 -17.21 -12.79 -11.41
CA ILE A 256 -16.25 -11.83 -11.96
C ILE A 256 -14.87 -12.48 -12.15
N VAL A 257 -14.41 -13.27 -11.16
CA VAL A 257 -13.13 -13.98 -11.23
C VAL A 257 -13.11 -15.00 -12.37
N ASP A 258 -14.22 -15.72 -12.56
CA ASP A 258 -14.39 -16.74 -13.61
C ASP A 258 -14.58 -16.14 -15.02
N ASP A 259 -14.94 -14.86 -15.13
CA ASP A 259 -15.07 -14.15 -16.42
C ASP A 259 -13.68 -13.80 -16.98
N ALA A 260 -13.33 -14.38 -18.13
CA ALA A 260 -12.04 -14.16 -18.80
C ALA A 260 -11.87 -12.71 -19.28
N GLU A 261 -12.97 -12.01 -19.55
CA GLU A 261 -12.95 -10.62 -20.05
C GLU A 261 -12.91 -9.60 -18.91
N ALA A 262 -12.98 -10.03 -17.64
CA ALA A 262 -12.95 -9.12 -16.50
C ALA A 262 -11.68 -8.27 -16.50
N GLU A 263 -11.87 -6.96 -16.41
CA GLU A 263 -10.78 -6.00 -16.37
C GLU A 263 -10.18 -5.90 -14.96
N ARG A 264 -9.04 -5.22 -14.86
CA ARG A 264 -8.36 -5.02 -13.57
C ARG A 264 -9.26 -4.36 -12.52
N ILE A 265 -10.13 -3.44 -12.94
CA ILE A 265 -11.10 -2.79 -12.05
C ILE A 265 -12.17 -3.76 -11.54
N ASP A 266 -12.63 -4.70 -12.38
CA ASP A 266 -13.61 -5.70 -11.99
C ASP A 266 -13.00 -6.68 -10.98
N LEU A 267 -11.75 -7.10 -11.20
CA LEU A 267 -11.02 -7.94 -10.26
C LEU A 267 -10.79 -7.23 -8.92
N ALA A 268 -10.50 -5.91 -8.92
CA ALA A 268 -10.47 -5.12 -7.70
C ALA A 268 -11.86 -5.06 -7.02
N GLY A 269 -12.95 -5.02 -7.78
CA GLY A 269 -14.32 -5.16 -7.28
C GLY A 269 -14.60 -6.52 -6.65
N ALA A 270 -14.10 -7.61 -7.25
CA ALA A 270 -14.21 -8.96 -6.71
C ALA A 270 -13.48 -9.09 -5.36
N MET A 271 -12.29 -8.48 -5.20
CA MET A 271 -11.61 -8.42 -3.90
C MET A 271 -12.48 -7.78 -2.81
N VAL A 272 -13.15 -6.67 -3.15
CA VAL A 272 -14.05 -5.96 -2.22
C VAL A 272 -15.24 -6.83 -1.82
N LEU A 273 -15.84 -7.54 -2.78
CA LEU A 273 -16.96 -8.45 -2.53
C LEU A 273 -16.56 -9.64 -1.65
N LEU A 274 -15.41 -10.27 -1.91
CA LEU A 274 -14.91 -11.37 -1.07
C LEU A 274 -14.64 -10.90 0.36
N ARG A 275 -14.07 -9.69 0.51
CA ARG A 275 -13.84 -9.08 1.81
C ARG A 275 -15.15 -8.81 2.55
N GLN A 276 -16.16 -8.30 1.84
CA GLN A 276 -17.50 -8.07 2.39
C GLN A 276 -18.13 -9.39 2.86
N ALA A 277 -18.04 -10.46 2.06
CA ALA A 277 -18.55 -11.77 2.41
C ALA A 277 -17.84 -12.36 3.63
N GLY A 278 -16.50 -12.30 3.69
CA GLY A 278 -15.72 -12.74 4.85
C GLY A 278 -16.10 -11.99 6.13
N ARG A 279 -16.36 -10.67 6.03
CA ARG A 279 -16.81 -9.85 7.17
C ARG A 279 -18.17 -10.31 7.70
N GLU A 280 -19.15 -10.53 6.84
CA GLU A 280 -20.49 -10.99 7.23
C GLU A 280 -20.43 -12.39 7.90
N ILE A 281 -19.62 -13.30 7.36
CA ILE A 281 -19.38 -14.62 7.94
C ILE A 281 -18.74 -14.53 9.33
N ALA A 282 -17.72 -13.68 9.47
CA ALA A 282 -17.04 -13.47 10.74
C ALA A 282 -17.98 -12.87 11.80
N GLU A 283 -18.88 -11.97 11.41
CA GLU A 283 -19.92 -11.43 12.29
C GLU A 283 -20.88 -12.53 12.78
N VAL A 284 -21.35 -13.40 11.89
CA VAL A 284 -22.21 -14.55 12.24
C VAL A 284 -21.48 -15.51 13.20
N LYS A 285 -20.22 -15.84 12.91
CA LYS A 285 -19.38 -16.70 13.79
C LYS A 285 -19.25 -16.08 15.18
N LEU A 286 -19.02 -14.77 15.28
CA LEU A 286 -18.85 -14.06 16.54
C LEU A 286 -20.15 -13.97 17.35
N HIS A 287 -21.30 -13.75 16.71
CA HIS A 287 -22.62 -13.82 17.35
C HIS A 287 -22.89 -15.21 17.95
N ARG A 288 -22.52 -16.27 17.25
CA ARG A 288 -22.67 -17.64 17.77
C ARG A 288 -21.75 -17.93 18.93
N ALA A 289 -20.49 -17.49 18.87
CA ALA A 289 -19.52 -17.66 19.96
C ALA A 289 -19.98 -16.95 21.25
N THR A 290 -20.43 -15.70 21.14
CA THR A 290 -20.95 -14.92 22.27
C THR A 290 -22.22 -15.54 22.89
N LYS A 291 -23.15 -16.06 22.08
CA LYS A 291 -24.36 -16.76 22.57
C LYS A 291 -24.05 -18.08 23.28
N ARG A 292 -23.01 -18.81 22.83
CA ARG A 292 -22.54 -20.04 23.51
C ARG A 292 -21.79 -19.73 24.82
N GLY A 293 -20.99 -18.65 24.85
CA GLY A 293 -20.28 -18.19 26.05
C GLY A 293 -21.19 -17.62 27.14
N ALA A 294 -22.22 -16.86 26.76
CA ALA A 294 -23.19 -16.26 27.69
C ALA A 294 -24.01 -17.31 28.48
N ARG A 295 -24.15 -18.54 27.96
CA ARG A 295 -24.77 -19.66 28.69
C ARG A 295 -23.86 -20.27 29.76
N LYS A 296 -22.55 -19.98 29.75
CA LYS A 296 -21.56 -20.56 30.67
C LYS A 296 -21.10 -19.61 31.78
N SER A 297 -21.28 -18.29 31.62
CA SER A 297 -20.85 -17.28 32.60
C SER A 297 -22.05 -16.61 33.28
N GLY A 298 -22.64 -17.30 34.26
CA GLY A 298 -23.45 -16.65 35.28
C GLY A 298 -22.53 -15.89 36.24
N GLY A 299 -22.33 -14.59 36.01
CA GLY A 299 -21.74 -13.68 36.99
C GLY A 299 -20.38 -13.11 36.59
N SER A 300 -20.39 -11.95 35.92
CA SER A 300 -19.39 -10.88 36.11
C SER A 300 -19.74 -9.73 35.15
N ARG A 301 -20.15 -8.59 35.72
CA ARG A 301 -20.39 -7.34 34.98
C ARG A 301 -19.04 -6.68 34.72
N ALA A 302 -18.57 -6.73 33.47
CA ALA A 302 -17.52 -5.86 32.98
C ALA A 302 -18.11 -4.96 31.89
N SER A 303 -18.48 -3.74 32.27
CA SER A 303 -18.89 -2.66 31.35
C SER A 303 -17.64 -1.98 30.78
N GLY A 304 -16.91 -2.69 29.91
CA GLY A 304 -15.95 -2.10 28.99
C GLY A 304 -16.55 -2.11 27.60
N SER A 305 -16.46 -1.01 26.86
CA SER A 305 -17.09 -0.77 25.54
C SER A 305 -16.96 -1.96 24.57
N ALA A 306 -17.95 -2.85 24.58
CA ALA A 306 -18.00 -4.09 23.80
C ALA A 306 -17.98 -3.85 22.27
N LYS A 307 -18.29 -2.63 21.83
CA LYS A 307 -18.26 -2.24 20.41
C LYS A 307 -16.83 -2.16 19.85
N SER A 308 -15.84 -1.76 20.66
CA SER A 308 -14.45 -1.61 20.20
C SER A 308 -13.68 -2.94 20.15
N ALA A 309 -13.99 -3.89 21.03
CA ALA A 309 -13.41 -5.23 20.99
C ALA A 309 -14.01 -6.09 19.86
N LYS A 310 -15.29 -5.87 19.52
CA LYS A 310 -16.01 -6.62 18.48
C LYS A 310 -15.46 -6.39 17.06
N ASN A 311 -14.92 -5.20 16.78
CA ASN A 311 -14.38 -4.85 15.46
C ASN A 311 -12.91 -5.22 15.25
N ARG A 312 -12.15 -5.52 16.32
CA ARG A 312 -10.70 -5.77 16.24
C ARG A 312 -10.32 -7.10 15.59
N GLY A 313 -11.28 -8.02 15.42
CA GLY A 313 -11.07 -9.30 14.73
C GLY A 313 -11.90 -9.47 13.46
N LEU A 314 -12.61 -8.43 13.02
CA LEU A 314 -13.36 -8.47 11.77
C LEU A 314 -12.50 -7.94 10.62
N PRO A 315 -12.57 -8.56 9.43
CA PRO A 315 -12.00 -8.02 8.22
C PRO A 315 -12.37 -6.54 8.02
N GLN A 316 -11.39 -5.64 7.94
CA GLN A 316 -11.61 -4.23 7.57
C GLN A 316 -11.93 -4.08 6.09
N SER A 317 -12.65 -3.02 5.73
CA SER A 317 -12.89 -2.64 4.33
C SER A 317 -11.58 -2.32 3.61
N LEU A 318 -11.52 -2.53 2.29
CA LEU A 318 -10.37 -2.12 1.48
C LEU A 318 -10.37 -0.62 1.20
N CYS A 319 -9.24 -0.10 0.72
CA CYS A 319 -9.12 1.28 0.30
C CYS A 319 -10.02 1.61 -0.89
N THR A 320 -10.89 2.60 -0.76
CA THR A 320 -11.79 3.05 -1.83
C THR A 320 -11.06 3.72 -3.00
N VAL A 321 -9.90 4.34 -2.74
CA VAL A 321 -9.12 5.00 -3.80
C VAL A 321 -8.58 3.95 -4.78
N ASN A 322 -8.06 2.86 -4.25
CA ASN A 322 -7.61 1.70 -5.00
C ASN A 322 -7.65 0.47 -4.08
N PRO A 323 -8.58 -0.49 -4.28
CA PRO A 323 -8.67 -1.68 -3.43
C PRO A 323 -7.38 -2.51 -3.39
N LEU A 324 -6.53 -2.40 -4.42
CA LEU A 324 -5.22 -3.06 -4.49
C LEU A 324 -4.19 -2.51 -3.50
N HIS A 325 -4.47 -1.37 -2.84
CA HIS A 325 -3.65 -0.87 -1.74
C HIS A 325 -3.89 -1.61 -0.43
N GLY A 326 -4.87 -2.53 -0.38
CA GLY A 326 -5.17 -3.33 0.80
C GLY A 326 -6.11 -2.63 1.78
N GLU A 327 -5.98 -3.01 3.05
CA GLU A 327 -6.93 -2.64 4.11
C GLU A 327 -6.94 -1.14 4.40
N ALA A 328 -8.14 -0.61 4.61
CA ALA A 328 -8.31 0.75 5.07
C ALA A 328 -8.02 0.85 6.57
N GLN A 329 -7.36 1.95 6.94
CA GLN A 329 -7.02 2.26 8.32
C GLN A 329 -7.86 3.40 8.89
N SER A 330 -8.42 4.26 8.02
CA SER A 330 -9.25 5.38 8.44
C SER A 330 -10.35 5.68 7.43
N ASN A 331 -11.43 6.32 7.90
CA ASN A 331 -12.45 6.90 7.04
C ASN A 331 -12.15 8.40 6.84
N GLN A 332 -11.85 8.81 5.61
CA GLN A 332 -11.49 10.18 5.29
C GLN A 332 -12.48 10.83 4.33
N LEU A 333 -12.61 12.15 4.42
CA LEU A 333 -13.39 12.93 3.47
C LEU A 333 -12.56 13.12 2.20
N VAL A 334 -13.01 12.52 1.10
CA VAL A 334 -12.35 12.61 -0.20
C VAL A 334 -13.20 13.46 -1.13
N SER A 335 -12.58 14.45 -1.77
CA SER A 335 -13.20 15.30 -2.77
C SER A 335 -12.98 14.70 -4.15
N THR A 336 -14.04 14.54 -4.93
CA THR A 336 -13.94 14.13 -6.34
C THR A 336 -14.04 15.38 -7.21
N GLU A 337 -12.92 16.11 -7.34
CA GLU A 337 -12.91 17.45 -7.95
C GLU A 337 -12.88 17.45 -9.48
N ARG A 338 -12.90 16.28 -10.12
CA ARG A 338 -12.92 16.16 -11.58
C ARG A 338 -14.08 15.30 -12.05
N LYS A 339 -14.55 15.62 -13.26
CA LYS A 339 -15.79 15.17 -13.91
C LYS A 339 -16.15 13.72 -13.58
N GLY A 340 -17.43 13.47 -13.31
CA GLY A 340 -17.96 12.17 -12.92
C GLY A 340 -19.30 12.33 -12.20
N HIS A 341 -19.92 11.23 -11.79
CA HIS A 341 -21.21 11.22 -11.09
C HIS A 341 -21.13 11.79 -9.64
N LEU A 342 -19.92 11.93 -9.11
CA LEU A 342 -19.64 12.55 -7.80
C LEU A 342 -19.00 13.94 -7.89
N ALA A 343 -18.78 14.48 -9.09
CA ALA A 343 -18.04 15.73 -9.28
C ALA A 343 -18.53 16.86 -8.33
N GLY A 344 -17.58 17.41 -7.56
CA GLY A 344 -17.84 18.49 -6.60
C GLY A 344 -18.49 18.04 -5.29
N LYS A 345 -18.58 16.72 -5.03
CA LYS A 345 -19.01 16.16 -3.75
C LYS A 345 -17.81 15.66 -2.96
N SER A 346 -17.85 15.94 -1.67
CA SER A 346 -16.97 15.34 -0.68
C SER A 346 -17.69 14.16 -0.02
N VAL A 347 -17.07 12.99 -0.05
CA VAL A 347 -17.64 11.74 0.48
C VAL A 347 -16.69 11.16 1.51
N ARG A 348 -17.23 10.67 2.63
CA ARG A 348 -16.43 9.97 3.64
C ARG A 348 -16.28 8.51 3.25
N VAL A 349 -15.07 8.08 2.98
CA VAL A 349 -14.76 6.73 2.48
C VAL A 349 -13.56 6.12 3.19
N PRO A 350 -13.47 4.78 3.27
CA PRO A 350 -12.31 4.09 3.82
C PRO A 350 -11.06 4.26 2.95
N VAL A 351 -9.93 4.61 3.57
CA VAL A 351 -8.63 4.81 2.91
C VAL A 351 -7.51 4.07 3.65
N CYS A 352 -6.52 3.58 2.91
CA CYS A 352 -5.30 2.98 3.47
C CYS A 352 -4.36 4.06 4.05
N ALA A 353 -3.28 3.61 4.71
CA ALA A 353 -2.24 4.47 5.28
C ALA A 353 -1.64 5.44 4.24
N GLY A 354 -1.28 4.94 3.07
CA GLY A 354 -0.69 5.74 1.99
C GLY A 354 -1.62 6.85 1.51
N CYS A 355 -2.89 6.52 1.23
CA CYS A 355 -3.87 7.51 0.81
C CYS A 355 -4.22 8.51 1.93
N LEU A 356 -4.17 8.09 3.20
CA LEU A 356 -4.30 8.99 4.34
C LEU A 356 -3.14 10.00 4.38
N SER A 357 -1.90 9.53 4.24
CA SER A 357 -0.70 10.37 4.16
C SER A 357 -0.77 11.35 3.00
N ASP A 358 -1.22 10.91 1.83
CA ASP A 358 -1.42 11.77 0.65
C ASP A 358 -2.43 12.89 0.92
N LEU A 359 -3.58 12.55 1.50
CA LEU A 359 -4.60 13.54 1.87
C LEU A 359 -4.07 14.56 2.88
N GLN A 360 -3.38 14.11 3.92
CA GLN A 360 -2.81 14.99 4.95
C GLN A 360 -1.72 15.91 4.38
N SER A 361 -0.97 15.42 3.40
CA SER A 361 0.09 16.16 2.73
C SER A 361 -0.40 17.01 1.56
N GLY A 362 -1.70 17.02 1.25
CA GLY A 362 -2.27 17.71 0.10
C GLY A 362 -1.80 17.18 -1.26
N ARG A 363 -1.37 15.91 -1.34
CA ARG A 363 -0.96 15.23 -2.57
C ARG A 363 -2.18 14.66 -3.31
N GLU A 364 -2.03 14.46 -4.62
CA GLU A 364 -3.09 13.90 -5.46
C GLU A 364 -3.21 12.38 -5.23
N LEU A 365 -4.43 11.94 -4.92
CA LEU A 365 -4.74 10.52 -4.71
C LEU A 365 -4.55 9.70 -5.98
N GLN A 366 -3.90 8.55 -5.84
CA GLN A 366 -3.67 7.60 -6.92
C GLN A 366 -4.86 6.64 -7.08
N TRP A 367 -5.91 7.14 -7.73
CA TRP A 367 -7.10 6.34 -8.05
C TRP A 367 -6.78 5.18 -8.99
N ILE A 368 -7.41 4.02 -8.78
CA ILE A 368 -7.37 2.94 -9.77
C ILE A 368 -7.98 3.41 -11.09
N PHE A 369 -7.40 2.96 -12.20
CA PHE A 369 -7.85 3.33 -13.54
C PHE A 369 -8.90 2.35 -14.08
N ASP A 370 -9.86 2.91 -14.82
CA ASP A 370 -10.86 2.25 -15.65
C ASP A 370 -10.53 2.64 -17.10
N GLY A 371 -9.80 1.77 -17.80
CA GLY A 371 -9.17 2.09 -19.08
C GLY A 371 -8.19 3.28 -18.98
N ASP A 372 -8.53 4.39 -19.64
CA ASP A 372 -7.66 5.57 -19.81
C ASP A 372 -7.79 6.64 -18.72
N ARG A 373 -8.66 6.42 -17.72
CA ARG A 373 -9.01 7.43 -16.72
C ARG A 373 -9.17 6.85 -15.32
N PRO A 374 -9.07 7.66 -14.25
CA PRO A 374 -9.47 7.27 -12.91
C PRO A 374 -10.91 6.76 -12.88
N TYR A 375 -11.16 5.64 -12.20
CA TYR A 375 -12.48 5.00 -12.22
C TYR A 375 -13.61 5.92 -11.72
N VAL A 376 -13.30 6.79 -10.76
CA VAL A 376 -14.25 7.76 -10.20
C VAL A 376 -14.79 8.76 -11.23
N GLU A 377 -14.07 8.95 -12.33
CA GLU A 377 -14.50 9.78 -13.46
C GLU A 377 -15.41 9.02 -14.44
N GLY A 378 -15.49 7.70 -14.29
CA GLY A 378 -16.27 6.79 -15.10
C GLY A 378 -17.76 6.75 -14.73
N ARG A 379 -18.45 5.79 -15.35
CA ARG A 379 -19.88 5.50 -15.13
C ARG A 379 -20.15 4.05 -14.74
N SER A 380 -19.11 3.25 -14.52
CA SER A 380 -19.23 1.87 -14.03
C SER A 380 -19.94 1.84 -12.68
N VAL A 381 -20.52 0.69 -12.30
CA VAL A 381 -21.09 0.53 -10.95
C VAL A 381 -20.02 0.72 -9.88
N TRP A 382 -18.78 0.35 -10.15
CA TRP A 382 -17.63 0.62 -9.28
C TRP A 382 -17.48 2.10 -9.00
N ALA A 383 -17.52 2.93 -10.04
CA ALA A 383 -17.51 4.38 -9.91
C ALA A 383 -18.69 4.85 -9.05
N GLN A 384 -19.92 4.48 -9.44
CA GLN A 384 -21.17 4.94 -8.83
C GLN A 384 -21.31 4.63 -7.35
N THR A 385 -20.76 3.49 -6.93
CA THR A 385 -20.83 3.00 -5.55
C THR A 385 -19.54 3.24 -4.78
N LEU A 386 -18.47 3.74 -5.43
CA LEU A 386 -17.12 3.77 -4.89
C LEU A 386 -16.73 2.42 -4.27
N PHE A 387 -16.91 1.35 -5.05
CA PHE A 387 -16.80 -0.04 -4.60
C PHE A 387 -17.65 -0.34 -3.35
N GLY A 388 -18.90 0.12 -3.32
CA GLY A 388 -19.81 -0.08 -2.18
C GLY A 388 -19.55 0.81 -0.97
N ALA A 389 -18.58 1.73 -1.01
CA ALA A 389 -18.40 2.72 0.06
C ALA A 389 -19.58 3.70 0.14
N ILE A 390 -20.34 3.86 -0.95
CA ILE A 390 -21.59 4.62 -1.02
C ILE A 390 -22.67 3.89 -1.80
N GLY A 391 -23.92 4.33 -1.63
CA GLY A 391 -25.02 3.91 -2.50
C GLY A 391 -25.76 2.65 -2.06
N GLY A 392 -25.42 2.06 -0.91
CA GLY A 392 -26.12 0.90 -0.34
C GLY A 392 -25.40 -0.41 -0.64
N ASP A 393 -26.16 -1.50 -0.81
CA ASP A 393 -25.60 -2.82 -1.08
C ASP A 393 -25.01 -2.93 -2.50
N LEU A 394 -23.71 -3.24 -2.56
CA LEU A 394 -22.93 -3.34 -3.80
C LEU A 394 -23.46 -4.45 -4.72
N VAL A 395 -23.87 -5.59 -4.14
CA VAL A 395 -24.41 -6.72 -4.92
C VAL A 395 -25.70 -6.32 -5.62
N THR A 396 -26.62 -5.67 -4.89
CA THR A 396 -27.84 -5.11 -5.48
C THR A 396 -27.55 -4.13 -6.62
N ALA A 397 -26.50 -3.30 -6.50
CA ALA A 397 -26.11 -2.38 -7.56
C ALA A 397 -25.61 -3.10 -8.81
N LEU A 398 -24.82 -4.16 -8.65
CA LEU A 398 -24.30 -4.98 -9.76
C LEU A 398 -25.44 -5.72 -10.49
N HIS A 399 -26.41 -6.28 -9.76
CA HIS A 399 -27.56 -6.96 -10.37
C HIS A 399 -28.39 -6.02 -11.25
N ARG A 400 -28.54 -4.75 -10.86
CA ARG A 400 -29.28 -3.74 -11.63
C ARG A 400 -28.58 -3.31 -12.92
N GLN A 401 -27.26 -3.47 -13.02
CA GLN A 401 -26.50 -3.12 -14.22
C GLN A 401 -26.49 -4.26 -15.25
N GLY A 402 -26.58 -5.52 -14.80
CA GLY A 402 -26.68 -6.70 -15.66
C GLY A 402 -28.09 -7.03 -16.15
N SER A 403 -29.11 -6.26 -15.74
CA SER A 403 -30.51 -6.35 -16.19
C SER A 403 -30.78 -5.30 -17.26
#